data_AF-A0A0C9UFQ9-F1
#
_entry.id   AF-A0A0C9UFQ9-F1
#
_cell.length_a   1.000
_cell.length_b   1.000
_cell.length_c   1.000
_cell.angle_alpha   90.00
_cell.angle_beta   90.00
_cell.angle_gamma   90.00
#
_symmetry.space_group_name_H-M   'P 1'
#
loop_
_entity.id
_entity.type
_entity.pdbx_description
1 polymer ?
#
loop_
_entity_poly.entity_id
_entity_poly.type
_entity_poly.pdbx_seq_one_letter_code
_entity_poly.pdbx_strand_id
1 'polypeptide(L)'
;AYQGDDQAEHSRTGNIIVPKEENSEVKALREVQQLDEPSSKGPEVTGREDHQHESGSVNDTIVKCHHIDQKRSTIKEVIESKMCPNKFRIRCRIFDYYPLQVESFVRAECKEHGVLDGNHDGCPHCGDMTNASIAVDYKFVLRVVDESNATLNVSVDGKEAAQFIPDLSPADARNNEQALKQRLETLIGHLYAWHNEFEEAKKKEGPQIDLCVYSWMPASGVDRHYKLFDCNLI
;
A
#
# COMPACT_ATOMS: atom_id res chain seq x y z
N ALA A 1 17.36 -30.67 -54.40
CA ALA A 1 16.14 -30.46 -55.20
C ALA A 1 15.06 -29.96 -54.26
N TYR A 2 14.62 -28.73 -54.48
CA TYR A 2 13.68 -27.97 -53.66
C TYR A 2 12.32 -28.04 -54.38
N GLN A 3 11.32 -28.62 -53.72
CA GLN A 3 9.88 -28.62 -54.04
C GLN A 3 9.20 -28.91 -52.69
N GLY A 4 8.18 -28.24 -52.20
CA GLY A 4 7.28 -27.22 -52.70
C GLY A 4 6.14 -27.11 -51.67
N ASP A 5 5.24 -26.17 -51.92
CA ASP A 5 3.86 -26.09 -51.42
C ASP A 5 3.60 -25.15 -50.23
N ASP A 6 3.45 -23.89 -50.64
CA ASP A 6 2.48 -22.92 -50.14
C ASP A 6 1.12 -23.57 -49.82
N GLN A 7 0.52 -23.19 -48.68
CA GLN A 7 -0.93 -23.11 -48.58
C GLN A 7 -1.42 -22.12 -47.49
N ALA A 8 -1.93 -21.01 -48.02
CA ALA A 8 -3.23 -20.39 -47.74
C ALA A 8 -3.59 -19.93 -46.30
N GLU A 9 -3.57 -18.60 -46.18
CA GLU A 9 -4.25 -17.74 -45.23
C GLU A 9 -5.76 -18.02 -45.15
N HIS A 10 -6.33 -18.08 -43.94
CA HIS A 10 -7.75 -17.77 -43.69
C HIS A 10 -7.89 -16.94 -42.41
N SER A 11 -7.74 -15.62 -42.57
CA SER A 11 -8.12 -14.60 -41.59
C SER A 11 -9.65 -14.54 -41.48
N ARG A 12 -10.21 -14.92 -40.33
CA ARG A 12 -11.63 -14.71 -40.00
C ARG A 12 -11.75 -13.53 -39.03
N THR A 13 -11.86 -12.32 -39.60
CA THR A 13 -12.29 -11.13 -38.86
C THR A 13 -13.82 -11.18 -38.70
N GLY A 14 -14.28 -11.54 -37.51
CA GLY A 14 -15.69 -11.42 -37.13
C GLY A 14 -16.04 -9.95 -36.84
N ASN A 15 -16.85 -9.35 -37.71
CA ASN A 15 -17.48 -8.06 -37.45
C ASN A 15 -18.58 -8.24 -36.39
N ILE A 16 -18.37 -7.69 -35.19
CA ILE A 16 -19.40 -7.54 -34.17
C ILE A 16 -20.16 -6.24 -34.47
N ILE A 17 -21.41 -6.40 -34.92
CA ILE A 17 -22.37 -5.31 -35.09
C ILE A 17 -22.94 -5.00 -33.69
N VAL A 18 -22.54 -3.87 -33.11
CA VAL A 18 -23.16 -3.34 -31.90
C VAL A 18 -24.31 -2.41 -32.31
N PRO A 19 -25.57 -2.70 -31.95
CA PRO A 19 -26.67 -1.78 -32.19
C PRO A 19 -26.51 -0.52 -31.33
N LYS A 20 -26.61 0.63 -31.99
CA LYS A 20 -26.76 1.94 -31.35
C LYS A 20 -28.14 2.02 -30.73
N GLU A 21 -28.22 2.01 -29.40
CA GLU A 21 -29.38 2.52 -28.70
C GLU A 21 -29.17 4.02 -28.45
N GLU A 22 -29.89 4.81 -29.26
CA GLU A 22 -30.27 6.17 -28.92
C GLU A 22 -31.17 6.11 -27.69
N ASN A 23 -30.86 6.87 -26.64
CA ASN A 23 -31.89 7.26 -25.70
C ASN A 23 -31.78 8.75 -25.36
N SER A 24 -32.89 9.37 -25.70
CA SER A 24 -33.30 10.76 -25.63
C SER A 24 -33.21 11.37 -24.22
N GLU A 25 -32.72 12.61 -24.20
CA GLU A 25 -33.31 13.76 -23.51
C GLU A 25 -34.06 13.51 -22.18
N VAL A 26 -33.45 13.92 -21.07
CA VAL A 26 -34.20 14.56 -19.98
C VAL A 26 -33.54 15.89 -19.64
N LYS A 27 -34.14 16.94 -20.20
CA LYS A 27 -33.90 18.35 -19.93
C LYS A 27 -34.87 18.76 -18.83
N ALA A 28 -34.37 19.11 -17.64
CA ALA A 28 -35.16 19.82 -16.63
C ALA A 28 -34.30 20.87 -15.93
N LEU A 29 -34.44 22.09 -16.44
CA LEU A 29 -34.08 23.33 -15.76
C LEU A 29 -34.92 23.48 -14.50
N ARG A 30 -34.30 23.88 -13.38
CA ARG A 30 -34.91 24.86 -12.48
C ARG A 30 -33.84 25.71 -11.81
N GLU A 31 -34.23 26.97 -11.68
CA GLU A 31 -33.45 28.18 -11.64
C GLU A 31 -33.73 28.86 -10.28
N VAL A 32 -32.72 29.58 -9.78
CA VAL A 32 -32.77 30.71 -8.84
C VAL A 32 -33.29 30.47 -7.41
N GLN A 33 -32.41 30.68 -6.42
CA GLN A 33 -32.49 31.85 -5.52
C GLN A 33 -31.25 31.93 -4.60
N GLN A 34 -30.39 32.91 -4.91
CA GLN A 34 -29.59 33.65 -3.94
C GLN A 34 -30.55 34.31 -2.93
N LEU A 35 -30.14 34.47 -1.68
CA LEU A 35 -30.25 35.71 -0.88
C LEU A 35 -29.54 35.53 0.48
N ASP A 36 -28.65 36.50 0.73
CA ASP A 36 -28.31 37.17 1.99
C ASP A 36 -27.51 36.48 3.11
N GLU A 37 -26.23 36.86 3.14
CA GLU A 37 -25.42 36.99 4.37
C GLU A 37 -25.90 38.15 5.25
N PRO A 38 -25.79 38.00 6.58
CA PRO A 38 -25.43 39.13 7.43
C PRO A 38 -24.20 38.84 8.31
N SER A 39 -23.10 39.50 7.93
CA SER A 39 -22.31 40.44 8.73
C SER A 39 -22.33 40.33 10.28
N SER A 40 -21.14 40.04 10.81
CA SER A 40 -20.50 40.66 12.00
C SER A 40 -21.09 40.41 13.41
N LYS A 41 -20.29 39.76 14.26
CA LYS A 41 -19.57 40.37 15.42
C LYS A 41 -18.96 39.27 16.28
N GLY A 42 -17.65 39.37 16.52
CA GLY A 42 -16.90 38.50 17.42
C GLY A 42 -17.23 38.75 18.90
N PRO A 43 -16.67 37.89 19.77
CA PRO A 43 -15.82 38.42 20.84
C PRO A 43 -14.45 37.75 20.87
N GLU A 44 -13.46 38.56 21.28
CA GLU A 44 -12.16 38.14 21.79
C GLU A 44 -12.29 36.96 22.77
N VAL A 45 -11.55 35.87 22.50
CA VAL A 45 -11.17 34.92 23.53
C VAL A 45 -9.65 34.94 23.63
N THR A 46 -9.21 35.72 24.59
CA THR A 46 -7.89 35.67 25.19
C THR A 46 -7.68 34.31 25.88
N GLY A 47 -6.52 33.69 25.68
CA GLY A 47 -5.90 32.90 26.74
C GLY A 47 -5.45 31.49 26.37
N ARG A 48 -4.15 31.29 26.59
CA ARG A 48 -3.43 30.04 26.84
C ARG A 48 -3.18 29.13 25.64
N GLU A 49 -2.08 29.43 24.97
CA GLU A 49 -1.22 28.39 24.40
C GLU A 49 -0.59 27.60 25.56
N ASP A 50 -1.35 26.66 26.11
CA ASP A 50 -0.77 25.57 26.89
C ASP A 50 -0.03 24.67 25.90
N HIS A 51 1.28 24.95 25.71
CA HIS A 51 2.21 23.97 25.18
C HIS A 51 2.21 22.78 26.16
N GLN A 52 1.29 21.84 25.93
CA GLN A 52 1.36 20.51 26.48
C GLN A 52 2.64 19.89 25.91
N HIS A 53 3.72 20.06 26.66
CA HIS A 53 4.85 19.18 26.65
C HIS A 53 4.29 17.81 27.04
N GLU A 54 3.89 17.02 26.03
CA GLU A 54 3.64 15.60 26.19
C GLU A 54 4.95 15.01 26.73
N SER A 55 5.03 14.87 28.05
CA SER A 55 6.05 14.10 28.74
C SER A 55 5.80 12.63 28.37
N GLY A 56 6.26 12.29 27.17
CA GLY A 56 6.16 10.95 26.61
C GLY A 56 6.84 9.98 27.55
N SER A 57 6.03 9.06 28.07
CA SER A 57 6.48 7.73 28.48
C SER A 57 7.58 7.27 27.52
N VAL A 58 8.64 6.68 28.06
CA VAL A 58 9.71 6.07 27.25
C VAL A 58 9.03 5.00 26.38
N ASN A 59 8.70 5.39 25.15
CA ASN A 59 7.69 4.73 24.33
C ASN A 59 8.28 3.46 23.75
N ASP A 60 7.63 2.32 24.03
CA ASP A 60 7.72 1.05 23.29
C ASP A 60 7.35 1.28 21.82
N THR A 61 8.27 1.91 21.09
CA THR A 61 8.04 2.32 19.71
C THR A 61 8.45 1.15 18.83
N ILE A 62 7.48 0.46 18.25
CA ILE A 62 7.72 -0.74 17.41
C ILE A 62 8.27 -0.35 16.03
N VAL A 63 7.93 0.85 15.54
CA VAL A 63 8.40 1.38 14.26
C VAL A 63 9.09 2.72 14.48
N LYS A 64 10.37 2.80 14.14
CA LYS A 64 11.12 4.05 14.08
C LYS A 64 10.77 4.79 12.79
N CYS A 65 10.19 5.97 12.91
CA CYS A 65 10.00 6.93 11.83
C CYS A 65 11.17 7.92 11.80
N HIS A 66 11.84 8.11 10.66
CA HIS A 66 12.99 9.01 10.57
C HIS A 66 12.64 10.49 10.36
N HIS A 67 11.38 10.83 10.11
CA HIS A 67 10.92 12.21 9.85
C HIS A 67 10.10 12.77 11.02
N ILE A 68 10.62 12.66 12.24
CA ILE A 68 9.91 13.09 13.44
C ILE A 68 9.62 14.60 13.50
N ASP A 69 10.34 15.41 12.73
CA ASP A 69 10.12 16.86 12.63
C ASP A 69 9.03 17.20 11.59
N GLN A 70 8.64 16.25 10.75
CA GLN A 70 7.53 16.44 9.82
C GLN A 70 6.20 16.43 10.59
N LYS A 71 5.36 17.44 10.32
CA LYS A 71 3.99 17.53 10.87
C LYS A 71 3.19 16.29 10.45
N ARG A 72 2.47 15.70 11.41
CA ARG A 72 1.53 14.60 11.14
C ARG A 72 0.34 15.09 10.31
N SER A 73 -0.01 14.31 9.30
CA SER A 73 -1.26 14.43 8.55
C SER A 73 -2.21 13.31 8.94
N THR A 74 -3.50 13.58 8.93
CA THR A 74 -4.54 12.54 8.94
C THR A 74 -4.57 11.83 7.59
N ILE A 75 -5.04 10.59 7.56
CA ILE A 75 -5.19 9.83 6.30
C ILE A 75 -6.16 10.56 5.36
N LYS A 76 -7.19 11.22 5.89
CA LYS A 76 -8.11 12.04 5.09
C LYS A 76 -7.39 13.18 4.37
N GLU A 77 -6.54 13.93 5.08
CA GLU A 77 -5.72 15.00 4.47
C GLU A 77 -4.77 14.46 3.40
N VAL A 78 -4.19 13.27 3.62
CA VAL A 78 -3.32 12.60 2.64
C VAL A 78 -4.07 12.27 1.35
N ILE A 79 -5.27 11.70 1.47
CA ILE A 79 -6.11 11.31 0.34
C ILE A 79 -6.61 12.56 -0.43
N GLU A 80 -7.08 13.57 0.29
CA GLU A 80 -7.65 14.80 -0.29
C GLU A 80 -6.57 15.77 -0.82
N SER A 81 -5.29 15.54 -0.52
CA SER A 81 -4.19 16.39 -0.98
C SER A 81 -4.17 16.51 -2.50
N LYS A 82 -3.99 17.73 -3.02
CA LYS A 82 -3.83 17.98 -4.47
C LYS A 82 -2.38 17.84 -4.95
N MET A 83 -1.42 17.76 -4.02
CA MET A 83 -0.01 17.60 -4.33
C MET A 83 0.32 16.13 -4.56
N CYS A 84 0.77 15.80 -5.76
CA CYS A 84 1.23 14.46 -6.10
C CYS A 84 2.34 14.57 -7.18
N PRO A 85 3.55 14.02 -6.95
CA PRO A 85 3.95 13.24 -5.79
C PRO A 85 4.12 14.09 -4.52
N ASN A 86 4.00 13.45 -3.34
CA ASN A 86 4.20 14.11 -2.05
C ASN A 86 4.58 13.10 -0.95
N LYS A 87 5.11 13.59 0.17
CA LYS A 87 5.51 12.80 1.34
C LYS A 87 4.71 13.24 2.56
N PHE A 88 4.22 12.28 3.33
CA PHE A 88 3.43 12.53 4.53
C PHE A 88 3.95 11.68 5.69
N ARG A 89 3.81 12.20 6.91
CA ARG A 89 3.91 11.41 8.13
C ARG A 89 2.52 11.22 8.69
N ILE A 90 2.12 9.99 8.96
CA ILE A 90 0.80 9.66 9.51
C ILE A 90 0.96 8.89 10.82
N ARG A 91 -0.02 9.02 11.71
CA ARG A 91 -0.14 8.18 12.91
C ARG A 91 -1.34 7.27 12.72
N CYS A 92 -1.11 5.96 12.75
CA CYS A 92 -2.12 4.97 12.38
C CYS A 92 -1.94 3.66 13.15
N ARG A 93 -2.85 2.72 12.92
CA ARG A 93 -2.79 1.31 13.33
C ARG A 93 -2.93 0.44 12.10
N ILE A 94 -2.26 -0.70 12.08
CA ILE A 94 -2.46 -1.70 11.02
C ILE A 94 -3.70 -2.51 11.42
N PHE A 95 -4.68 -2.60 10.53
CA PHE A 95 -5.91 -3.37 10.77
C PHE A 95 -6.04 -4.58 9.84
N ASP A 96 -5.26 -4.62 8.76
CA ASP A 96 -5.23 -5.73 7.80
C ASP A 96 -3.94 -5.64 6.96
N TYR A 97 -3.60 -6.70 6.23
CA TYR A 97 -2.44 -6.77 5.35
C TYR A 97 -2.68 -7.72 4.18
N TYR A 98 -1.92 -7.55 3.10
CA TYR A 98 -1.98 -8.42 1.93
C TYR A 98 -0.58 -8.70 1.37
N PRO A 99 -0.26 -9.93 0.94
CA PRO A 99 -1.09 -11.15 0.96
C PRO A 99 -1.37 -11.70 2.38
N LEU A 100 -2.39 -12.54 2.55
CA LEU A 100 -2.77 -13.07 3.88
C LEU A 100 -1.71 -14.02 4.48
N GLN A 101 -1.00 -14.72 3.60
CA GLN A 101 0.13 -15.57 3.91
C GLN A 101 1.41 -14.72 4.04
N VAL A 102 2.01 -14.71 5.22
CA VAL A 102 3.20 -13.89 5.53
C VAL A 102 4.40 -14.34 4.71
N GLU A 103 4.52 -15.64 4.43
CA GLU A 103 5.49 -16.23 3.51
C GLU A 103 5.41 -15.62 2.10
N SER A 104 4.22 -15.17 1.69
CA SER A 104 4.01 -14.52 0.40
C SER A 104 4.39 -13.02 0.39
N PHE A 105 4.85 -12.47 1.53
CA PHE A 105 5.45 -11.13 1.56
C PHE A 105 6.79 -11.10 0.85
N VAL A 106 7.44 -12.24 0.70
CA VAL A 106 8.69 -12.37 -0.04
C VAL A 106 8.36 -12.91 -1.44
N ARG A 107 8.83 -12.22 -2.47
CA ARG A 107 8.63 -12.64 -3.86
C ARG A 107 9.95 -12.85 -4.57
N ALA A 108 9.98 -13.92 -5.36
CA ALA A 108 11.03 -14.16 -6.33
C ALA A 108 10.64 -13.54 -7.68
N GLU A 109 11.58 -12.84 -8.29
CA GLU A 109 11.43 -12.22 -9.60
C GLU A 109 12.62 -12.60 -10.47
N CYS A 110 12.35 -13.13 -11.66
CA CYS A 110 13.36 -13.27 -12.69
C CYS A 110 13.65 -11.89 -13.29
N LYS A 111 14.93 -11.54 -13.41
CA LYS A 111 15.37 -10.28 -14.02
C LYS A 111 14.85 -10.06 -15.45
N GLU A 112 14.57 -11.15 -16.18
CA GLU A 112 14.12 -11.12 -17.58
C GLU A 112 12.61 -11.38 -17.73
N HIS A 113 12.04 -12.25 -16.90
CA HIS A 113 10.66 -12.75 -17.08
C HIS A 113 9.67 -12.22 -16.04
N GLY A 114 10.14 -11.45 -15.05
CA GLY A 114 9.30 -10.88 -14.00
C GLY A 114 8.99 -11.86 -12.87
N VAL A 115 7.90 -11.60 -12.15
CA VAL A 115 7.50 -12.35 -10.95
C VAL A 115 7.34 -13.84 -11.26
N LEU A 116 7.94 -14.68 -10.42
CA LEU A 116 7.81 -16.13 -10.50
C LEU A 116 6.73 -16.61 -9.53
N ASP A 117 5.89 -17.52 -10.01
CA ASP A 117 4.86 -18.13 -9.18
C ASP A 117 5.49 -19.19 -8.26
N GLY A 118 5.20 -19.13 -6.96
CA GLY A 118 5.67 -20.13 -6.00
C GLY A 118 7.18 -20.06 -5.67
N ASN A 119 7.67 -21.11 -5.01
CA ASN A 119 9.04 -21.18 -4.50
C ASN A 119 9.99 -21.86 -5.49
N HIS A 120 10.25 -21.21 -6.62
CA HIS A 120 11.26 -21.69 -7.57
C HIS A 120 12.67 -21.25 -7.18
N ASP A 121 13.61 -22.19 -7.12
CA ASP A 121 15.02 -21.86 -6.90
C ASP A 121 15.57 -21.04 -8.08
N GLY A 122 15.23 -21.41 -9.31
CA GLY A 122 15.65 -20.72 -10.54
C GLY A 122 14.49 -20.37 -11.47
N CYS A 123 14.77 -19.56 -12.50
CA CYS A 123 13.74 -19.23 -13.50
C CYS A 123 13.56 -20.40 -14.48
N PRO A 124 12.35 -21.00 -14.59
CA PRO A 124 12.11 -22.12 -15.49
C PRO A 124 12.27 -21.73 -16.97
N HIS A 125 12.05 -20.46 -17.32
CA HIS A 125 12.20 -19.97 -18.68
C HIS A 125 13.66 -19.72 -19.09
N CYS A 126 14.53 -19.34 -18.14
CA CYS A 126 15.94 -19.12 -18.42
C CYS A 126 16.76 -20.43 -18.50
N GLY A 127 16.21 -21.54 -17.99
CA GLY A 127 17.01 -22.75 -17.75
C GLY A 127 18.12 -22.54 -16.71
N ASP A 128 17.96 -21.51 -15.87
CA ASP A 128 18.96 -21.15 -14.87
C ASP A 128 18.80 -22.03 -13.63
N MET A 129 19.73 -22.97 -13.45
CA MET A 129 19.80 -23.82 -12.27
C MET A 129 20.70 -23.25 -11.17
N THR A 130 21.28 -22.06 -11.38
CA THR A 130 22.25 -21.41 -10.47
C THR A 130 21.66 -20.23 -9.70
N ASN A 131 20.39 -19.91 -9.96
CA ASN A 131 19.62 -18.83 -9.34
C ASN A 131 20.20 -17.43 -9.61
N ALA A 132 21.15 -17.29 -10.54
CA ALA A 132 21.80 -16.02 -10.90
C ALA A 132 20.83 -15.01 -11.53
N SER A 133 19.76 -15.51 -12.16
CA SER A 133 18.70 -14.74 -12.79
C SER A 133 17.59 -14.30 -11.82
N ILE A 134 17.63 -14.75 -10.55
CA ILE A 134 16.59 -14.48 -9.56
C ILE A 134 16.98 -13.32 -8.65
N ALA A 135 16.07 -12.38 -8.49
CA ALA A 135 16.04 -11.40 -7.41
C ALA A 135 14.97 -11.83 -6.40
N VAL A 136 15.24 -11.61 -5.11
CA VAL A 136 14.28 -11.86 -4.04
C VAL A 136 14.09 -10.55 -3.30
N ASP A 137 12.84 -10.09 -3.22
CA ASP A 137 12.48 -8.83 -2.58
C ASP A 137 11.24 -9.00 -1.70
N TYR A 138 11.08 -8.11 -0.73
CA TYR A 138 9.82 -7.95 -0.02
C TYR A 138 8.81 -7.18 -0.88
N LYS A 139 7.56 -7.63 -0.89
CA LYS A 139 6.44 -6.98 -1.56
C LYS A 139 5.11 -7.35 -0.91
N PHE A 140 4.58 -6.43 -0.10
CA PHE A 140 3.30 -6.57 0.57
C PHE A 140 2.62 -5.22 0.77
N VAL A 141 1.38 -5.24 1.25
CA VAL A 141 0.57 -4.06 1.53
C VAL A 141 0.13 -4.09 2.99
N LEU A 142 0.36 -2.99 3.69
CA LEU A 142 -0.23 -2.74 5.00
C LEU A 142 -1.50 -1.91 4.82
N ARG A 143 -2.61 -2.37 5.37
CA ARG A 143 -3.86 -1.61 5.42
C ARG A 143 -3.93 -0.94 6.77
N VAL A 144 -3.87 0.39 6.77
CA VAL A 144 -3.78 1.20 7.98
C VAL A 144 -5.01 2.05 8.18
N VAL A 145 -5.33 2.30 9.44
CA VAL A 145 -6.45 3.15 9.88
C VAL A 145 -5.94 4.19 10.87
N ASP A 146 -6.41 5.42 10.78
CA ASP A 146 -6.10 6.48 11.75
C ASP A 146 -7.23 6.69 12.76
N GLU A 147 -7.05 7.65 13.67
CA GLU A 147 -8.04 7.98 14.71
C GLU A 147 -9.37 8.51 14.14
N SER A 148 -9.40 8.93 12.87
CA SER A 148 -10.61 9.36 12.16
C SER A 148 -11.37 8.20 11.50
N ASN A 149 -10.88 6.97 11.65
CA ASN A 149 -11.34 5.76 10.93
C ASN A 149 -11.16 5.83 9.41
N ALA A 150 -10.35 6.77 8.90
CA ALA A 150 -9.97 6.80 7.50
C ALA A 150 -8.92 5.71 7.25
N THR A 151 -8.99 5.04 6.09
CA THR A 151 -8.11 3.91 5.76
C THR A 151 -7.20 4.20 4.58
N LEU A 152 -6.02 3.60 4.58
CA LEU A 152 -5.02 3.75 3.51
C LEU A 152 -4.32 2.42 3.25
N ASN A 153 -4.14 2.08 1.98
CA ASN A 153 -3.31 0.95 1.57
C ASN A 153 -1.88 1.46 1.32
N VAL A 154 -0.91 0.96 2.07
CA VAL A 154 0.50 1.36 2.00
C VAL A 154 1.32 0.20 1.48
N SER A 155 1.90 0.36 0.30
CA SER A 155 2.80 -0.63 -0.30
C SER A 155 4.15 -0.63 0.44
N VAL A 156 4.66 -1.82 0.72
CA VAL A 156 5.97 -2.05 1.32
C VAL A 156 6.73 -2.94 0.36
N ASP A 157 7.57 -2.32 -0.47
CA ASP A 157 8.36 -3.01 -1.49
C ASP A 157 9.75 -2.39 -1.70
N GLY A 158 10.63 -3.17 -2.35
CA GLY A 158 11.96 -2.74 -2.77
C GLY A 158 12.88 -2.35 -1.62
N LYS A 159 13.69 -1.31 -1.81
CA LYS A 159 14.69 -0.85 -0.84
C LYS A 159 14.06 -0.40 0.48
N GLU A 160 12.90 0.23 0.40
CA GLU A 160 12.16 0.73 1.55
C GLU A 160 11.64 -0.42 2.41
N ALA A 161 11.26 -1.56 1.80
CA ALA A 161 10.91 -2.75 2.55
C ALA A 161 12.11 -3.40 3.24
N ALA A 162 13.27 -3.46 2.57
CA ALA A 162 14.51 -3.94 3.17
C ALA A 162 14.97 -3.05 4.34
N GLN A 163 14.80 -1.72 4.23
CA GLN A 163 15.02 -0.79 5.34
C GLN A 163 13.99 -0.99 6.46
N PHE A 164 12.74 -1.30 6.10
CA PHE A 164 11.68 -1.53 7.07
C PHE A 164 11.94 -2.77 7.94
N ILE A 165 12.56 -3.80 7.38
CA ILE A 165 12.92 -5.06 8.04
C ILE A 165 14.46 -5.23 8.02
N PRO A 166 15.21 -4.41 8.76
CA PRO A 166 16.66 -4.22 8.53
C PRO A 166 17.53 -5.44 8.87
N ASP A 167 17.06 -6.32 9.76
CA ASP A 167 17.84 -7.46 10.28
C ASP A 167 17.49 -8.80 9.62
N LEU A 168 16.66 -8.77 8.57
CA LEU A 168 16.26 -9.97 7.85
C LEU A 168 16.23 -9.68 6.36
N SER A 169 17.21 -10.22 5.62
CA SER A 169 17.23 -10.08 4.18
C SER A 169 16.04 -10.82 3.53
N PRO A 170 15.54 -10.39 2.37
CA PRO A 170 14.48 -11.12 1.68
C PRO A 170 14.85 -12.58 1.39
N ALA A 171 16.11 -12.86 1.03
CA ALA A 171 16.58 -14.22 0.77
C ALA A 171 16.55 -15.10 2.03
N ASP A 172 16.95 -14.55 3.18
CA ASP A 172 16.89 -15.28 4.46
C ASP A 172 15.43 -15.49 4.90
N ALA A 173 14.58 -14.48 4.76
CA ALA A 173 13.15 -14.59 5.05
C ALA A 173 12.45 -15.65 4.20
N ARG A 174 12.83 -15.76 2.91
CA ARG A 174 12.31 -16.79 2.01
C ARG A 174 12.61 -18.21 2.51
N ASN A 175 13.83 -18.40 3.03
CA ASN A 175 14.29 -19.70 3.51
C ASN A 175 13.92 -19.97 4.98
N ASN A 176 13.46 -18.95 5.70
CA ASN A 176 13.11 -19.01 7.11
C ASN A 176 11.86 -18.17 7.40
N GLU A 177 10.72 -18.72 7.00
CA GLU A 177 9.39 -18.13 7.26
C GLU A 177 9.18 -17.81 8.75
N GLN A 178 9.69 -18.65 9.65
CA GLN A 178 9.53 -18.44 11.09
C GLN A 178 10.25 -17.19 11.57
N ALA A 179 11.45 -16.90 11.03
CA ALA A 179 12.17 -15.66 11.34
C ALA A 179 11.39 -14.43 10.87
N LEU A 180 10.75 -14.49 9.69
CA LEU A 180 9.90 -13.41 9.19
C LEU A 180 8.67 -13.20 10.09
N LYS A 181 7.99 -14.28 10.47
CA LYS A 181 6.85 -14.23 11.40
C LYS A 181 7.23 -13.61 12.75
N GLN A 182 8.35 -14.04 13.34
CA GLN A 182 8.86 -13.49 14.59
C GLN A 182 9.20 -12.01 14.46
N ARG A 183 9.81 -11.59 13.34
CA ARG A 183 10.16 -10.18 13.14
C ARG A 183 8.92 -9.29 13.00
N LEU A 184 7.85 -9.82 12.44
CA LEU A 184 6.58 -9.11 12.23
C LEU A 184 5.58 -9.28 13.37
N GLU A 185 5.88 -10.13 14.36
CA GLU A 185 4.95 -10.51 15.44
C GLU A 185 4.46 -9.31 16.24
N THR A 186 5.36 -8.39 16.59
CA THR A 186 5.01 -7.17 17.35
C THR A 186 4.13 -6.22 16.54
N LEU A 187 4.23 -6.24 15.22
CA LEU A 187 3.52 -5.36 14.31
C LEU A 187 2.13 -5.91 13.95
N ILE A 188 2.06 -7.18 13.53
CA ILE A 188 0.86 -7.81 12.95
C ILE A 188 0.52 -9.18 13.56
N GLY A 189 1.20 -9.64 14.62
CA GLY A 189 1.01 -10.99 15.17
C GLY A 189 -0.43 -11.30 15.62
N HIS A 190 -1.15 -10.30 16.14
CA HIS A 190 -2.56 -10.42 16.48
C HIS A 190 -3.47 -10.54 15.23
N LEU A 191 -3.12 -9.88 14.12
CA LEU A 191 -3.83 -10.02 12.84
C LEU A 191 -3.57 -11.39 12.22
N TYR A 192 -2.35 -11.92 12.37
CA TYR A 192 -2.03 -13.27 11.95
C TYR A 192 -2.88 -14.31 12.68
N ALA A 193 -3.02 -14.21 14.00
CA ALA A 193 -3.91 -15.09 14.77
C ALA A 193 -5.37 -14.97 14.30
N TRP A 194 -5.82 -13.76 13.98
CA TRP A 194 -7.17 -13.50 13.48
C TRP A 194 -7.43 -14.12 12.10
N HIS A 195 -6.51 -13.97 11.14
CA HIS A 195 -6.62 -14.56 9.81
C HIS A 195 -6.59 -16.09 9.80
N ASN A 196 -5.99 -16.72 10.83
CA ASN A 196 -5.92 -18.17 10.98
C ASN A 196 -7.04 -18.74 11.88
N GLU A 197 -8.18 -18.05 11.97
CA GLU A 197 -9.41 -18.52 12.63
C GLU A 197 -9.28 -18.83 14.13
N PHE A 198 -8.31 -18.26 14.84
CA PHE A 198 -8.31 -18.31 16.30
C PHE A 198 -9.38 -17.36 16.84
N GLU A 199 -10.56 -17.89 17.18
CA GLU A 199 -11.77 -17.16 17.65
C GLU A 199 -11.52 -16.18 18.82
N GLU A 200 -10.38 -16.28 19.50
CA GLU A 200 -10.04 -15.49 20.69
C GLU A 200 -9.38 -14.13 20.40
N ALA A 201 -9.12 -13.78 19.13
CA ALA A 201 -8.51 -12.50 18.76
C ALA A 201 -9.47 -11.30 18.98
N LYS A 202 -9.52 -10.79 20.22
CA LYS A 202 -10.40 -9.68 20.64
C LYS A 202 -10.01 -8.30 20.08
N LYS A 203 -8.79 -8.13 19.55
CA LYS A 203 -8.31 -6.86 18.98
C LYS A 203 -8.19 -6.99 17.46
N LYS A 204 -8.92 -6.14 16.74
CA LYS A 204 -8.89 -6.05 15.27
C LYS A 204 -7.77 -5.18 14.72
N GLU A 205 -7.01 -4.53 15.59
CA GLU A 205 -6.04 -3.50 15.22
C GLU A 205 -4.76 -3.63 16.01
N GLY A 206 -3.67 -3.28 15.33
CA GLY A 206 -2.33 -3.32 15.86
C GLY A 206 -1.95 -2.14 16.74
N PRO A 207 -0.68 -2.12 17.17
CA PRO A 207 -0.15 -1.00 17.92
C PRO A 207 -0.25 0.28 17.11
N GLN A 208 -0.38 1.40 17.82
CA GLN A 208 -0.34 2.72 17.20
C GLN A 208 1.09 3.07 16.84
N ILE A 209 1.32 3.36 15.56
CA ILE A 209 2.64 3.59 14.97
C ILE A 209 2.64 4.90 14.17
N ASP A 210 3.84 5.48 14.00
CA ASP A 210 4.06 6.56 13.05
C ASP A 210 4.68 5.99 11.77
N LEU A 211 4.07 6.26 10.62
CA LEU A 211 4.57 5.85 9.30
C LEU A 211 4.85 7.07 8.42
N CYS A 212 5.86 6.94 7.57
CA CYS A 212 6.14 7.86 6.48
C CYS A 212 5.66 7.25 5.16
N VAL A 213 4.74 7.94 4.48
CA VAL A 213 4.13 7.49 3.23
C VAL A 213 4.39 8.46 2.09
N TYR A 214 4.87 7.93 0.97
CA TYR A 214 5.08 8.64 -0.27
C TYR A 214 3.94 8.32 -1.22
N SER A 215 3.32 9.36 -1.80
CA SER A 215 2.25 9.22 -2.78
C SER A 215 2.75 9.46 -4.21
N TRP A 216 2.25 8.69 -5.17
CA TRP A 216 2.49 8.93 -6.60
C TRP A 216 1.26 8.52 -7.44
N MET A 217 1.23 9.01 -8.69
CA MET A 217 0.29 8.52 -9.70
C MET A 217 0.99 7.48 -10.59
N PRO A 218 0.42 6.29 -10.79
CA PRO A 218 0.90 5.35 -11.81
C PRO A 218 0.68 5.94 -13.20
N ALA A 219 1.43 5.45 -14.20
CA ALA A 219 1.31 5.91 -15.59
C ALA A 219 -0.09 5.69 -16.18
N SER A 220 -0.85 4.73 -15.66
CA SER A 220 -2.25 4.49 -16.04
C SER A 220 -3.20 5.63 -15.61
N GLY A 221 -2.80 6.45 -14.63
CA GLY A 221 -3.57 7.60 -14.15
C GLY A 221 -4.85 7.27 -13.38
N VAL A 222 -5.08 6.00 -13.04
CA VAL A 222 -6.35 5.54 -12.44
C VAL A 222 -6.47 6.01 -10.99
N ASP A 223 -5.57 5.56 -10.13
CA ASP A 223 -5.63 5.83 -8.69
C ASP A 223 -4.27 6.25 -8.13
N ARG A 224 -4.29 7.07 -7.09
CA ARG A 224 -3.08 7.42 -6.34
C ARG A 224 -2.62 6.24 -5.50
N HIS A 225 -1.33 5.92 -5.59
CA HIS A 225 -0.71 4.87 -4.80
C HIS A 225 0.10 5.46 -3.65
N TYR A 226 0.31 4.67 -2.60
CA TYR A 226 1.05 5.05 -1.40
C TYR A 226 2.06 3.96 -1.04
N LYS A 227 3.25 4.38 -0.62
CA LYS A 227 4.40 3.51 -0.36
C LYS A 227 5.11 3.98 0.88
N LEU A 228 5.51 3.03 1.70
CA LEU A 228 6.31 3.27 2.89
C LEU A 228 7.69 3.81 2.49
N PHE A 229 8.22 4.77 3.24
CA PHE A 229 9.61 5.20 3.12
C PHE A 229 10.16 5.59 4.48
N ASP A 230 11.49 5.55 4.65
CA ASP A 230 12.22 6.05 5.82
C ASP A 230 11.62 5.64 7.18
N CYS A 231 11.22 4.38 7.30
CA CYS A 231 10.77 3.73 8.53
C CYS A 231 11.51 2.40 8.71
N ASN A 232 11.75 2.00 9.96
CA ASN A 232 12.29 0.68 10.28
C ASN A 232 11.63 0.08 11.52
N LEU A 233 11.44 -1.24 11.53
CA LEU A 233 11.08 -1.99 12.73
C LEU A 233 12.22 -1.93 13.74
N ILE A 234 11.87 -1.80 15.02
CA ILE A 234 12.80 -1.88 16.15
C ILE A 234 12.78 -3.31 16.68
#